data_AF-A0A7V3I267-F1
#
_entry.id   AF-A0A7V3I267-F1
#
_cell.length_a   1.000
_cell.length_b   1.000
_cell.length_c   1.000
_cell.angle_alpha   90.00
_cell.angle_beta   90.00
_cell.angle_gamma   90.00
#
_symmetry.space_group_name_H-M   'P 1'
#
loop_
_entity.id
_entity.type
_entity.pdbx_description
1 polymer ?
#
loop_
_entity_poly.entity_id
_entity_poly.type
_entity_poly.pdbx_seq_one_letter_code
_entity_poly.pdbx_strand_id
1 'polypeptide(L)'
;MNWPYHRRVPVLGELGSATSSQLFSPSLLIPLGSTEQHGPHLPLDTDTRIATAVAAQARALLGQEWLVAPAIAYGASGEHQSFAGTVSIGTEALTTLLVEYARSASCWARRLVFVNGHGGNVAALGAAAGRLRA
;
A
#
# COMPACT_ATOMS: atom_id res chain seq x y z
N MET A 1 -7.35 30.90 5.21
CA MET A 1 -7.99 29.59 4.93
C MET A 1 -7.07 28.52 5.51
N ASN A 2 -7.31 28.12 6.76
CA ASN A 2 -6.42 27.25 7.53
C ASN A 2 -6.63 25.79 7.11
N TRP A 3 -5.72 25.26 6.31
CA TRP A 3 -5.68 23.83 5.96
C TRP A 3 -4.94 23.04 7.05
N PRO A 4 -5.55 22.02 7.67
CA PRO A 4 -4.90 21.24 8.74
C PRO A 4 -3.90 20.19 8.23
N TYR A 5 -3.66 20.08 6.92
CA TYR A 5 -2.88 18.98 6.33
C TYR A 5 -1.34 19.11 6.40
N HIS A 6 -0.78 20.21 6.92
CA HIS A 6 0.67 20.45 6.86
C HIS A 6 1.46 20.21 8.15
N ARG A 7 0.83 19.75 9.24
CA ARG A 7 1.62 19.20 10.35
C ARG A 7 1.88 17.72 10.10
N ARG A 8 3.00 17.42 9.42
CA ARG A 8 3.64 16.12 9.59
C ARG A 8 4.12 16.05 11.03
N VAL A 9 3.25 15.62 11.94
CA VAL A 9 3.72 14.98 13.16
C VAL A 9 4.56 13.80 12.66
N PRO A 10 5.85 13.67 13.03
CA PRO A 10 6.60 12.48 12.67
C PRO A 10 5.87 11.30 13.28
N VAL A 11 5.10 10.56 12.48
CA VAL A 11 4.43 9.36 12.94
C VAL A 11 5.54 8.32 13.05
N LEU A 12 6.00 8.10 14.28
CA LEU A 12 6.92 7.02 14.59
C LEU A 12 6.33 5.72 13.99
N GLY A 13 7.11 5.08 13.12
CA GLY A 13 6.68 3.85 12.46
C GLY A 13 6.29 3.99 10.99
N GLU A 14 6.39 5.17 10.37
CA GLU A 14 6.29 5.32 8.92
C GLU A 14 7.66 5.25 8.25
N LEU A 15 7.79 4.42 7.21
CA LEU A 15 9.02 4.30 6.43
C LEU A 15 9.40 5.62 5.76
N GLY A 16 8.42 6.39 5.27
CA GLY A 16 8.65 7.68 4.61
C GLY A 16 9.18 8.78 5.54
N SER A 17 9.18 8.55 6.85
CA SER A 17 9.72 9.46 7.86
C SER A 17 11.07 9.01 8.42
N ALA A 18 11.55 7.82 8.03
CA ALA A 18 12.83 7.26 8.49
C ALA A 18 14.00 7.67 7.56
N THR A 19 15.20 7.76 8.13
CA THR A 19 16.45 7.87 7.37
C THR A 19 17.09 6.48 7.21
N SER A 20 17.94 6.30 6.19
CA SER A 20 18.63 5.02 5.93
C SER A 20 19.41 4.51 7.14
N SER A 21 20.03 5.41 7.91
CA SER A 21 20.76 5.10 9.16
C SER A 21 19.88 4.61 10.31
N GLN A 22 18.56 4.77 10.24
CA GLN A 22 17.60 4.31 11.24
C GLN A 22 17.00 2.93 10.90
N LEU A 23 17.31 2.37 9.73
CA LEU A 23 16.73 1.12 9.25
C LEU A 23 17.63 -0.07 9.63
N PHE A 24 17.21 -0.81 10.65
CA PHE A 24 17.88 -2.04 11.10
C PHE A 24 17.01 -3.26 10.79
N SER A 25 16.99 -3.65 9.50
CA SER A 25 16.22 -4.79 8.98
C SER A 25 14.76 -4.87 9.45
N PRO A 26 13.95 -3.80 9.28
CA PRO A 26 12.56 -3.79 9.72
C PRO A 26 11.70 -4.78 8.91
N SER A 27 10.50 -5.04 9.39
CA SER A 27 9.42 -5.67 8.62
C SER A 27 8.47 -4.59 8.11
N LEU A 28 7.94 -4.76 6.89
CA LEU A 28 7.09 -3.75 6.25
C LEU A 28 5.63 -4.21 6.15
N LEU A 29 4.72 -3.34 6.59
CA LEU A 29 3.31 -3.35 6.21
C LEU A 29 3.16 -2.39 5.02
N ILE A 30 2.64 -2.88 3.89
CA ILE A 30 2.59 -2.13 2.63
C ILE A 30 1.11 -1.93 2.27
N PRO A 31 0.55 -0.74 2.51
CA PRO A 31 -0.82 -0.46 2.10
C PRO A 31 -0.95 -0.55 0.58
N LEU A 32 -1.91 -1.33 0.11
CA LEU A 32 -2.22 -1.50 -1.31
C LEU A 32 -3.71 -1.25 -1.50
N GLY A 33 -4.07 -0.12 -2.10
CA GLY A 33 -5.45 0.27 -2.35
C GLY A 33 -5.76 0.30 -3.85
N SER A 34 -6.67 1.20 -4.20
CA SER A 34 -6.96 1.63 -5.54
C SER A 34 -7.47 3.07 -5.55
N THR A 35 -7.61 3.61 -6.77
CA THR A 35 -8.28 4.89 -7.05
C THR A 35 -9.46 4.59 -7.96
N GLU A 36 -10.65 4.46 -7.39
CA GLU A 36 -11.86 4.01 -8.10
C GLU A 36 -13.15 4.57 -7.50
N GLN A 37 -14.22 4.53 -8.29
CA GLN A 37 -15.55 4.93 -7.83
C GLN A 37 -16.01 4.10 -6.63
N HIS A 38 -16.68 4.75 -5.68
CA HIS A 38 -17.30 4.10 -4.51
C HIS A 38 -18.75 4.59 -4.33
N GLY A 39 -19.46 4.74 -5.45
CA GLY A 39 -20.74 5.44 -5.50
C GLY A 39 -20.62 6.95 -5.23
N PRO A 40 -21.74 7.67 -5.11
CA PRO A 40 -21.75 9.14 -5.09
C PRO A 40 -21.36 9.77 -3.73
N HIS A 41 -21.09 8.96 -2.70
CA HIS A 41 -20.97 9.43 -1.32
C HIS A 41 -19.59 9.16 -0.68
N LEU A 42 -18.72 8.42 -1.37
CA LEU A 42 -17.38 8.09 -0.89
C LEU A 42 -16.31 8.63 -1.85
N PRO A 43 -15.12 8.99 -1.31
CA PRO A 43 -14.03 9.49 -2.12
C PRO A 43 -13.37 8.36 -2.92
N LEU A 44 -12.66 8.73 -4.00
CA LEU A 44 -12.05 7.77 -4.93
C LEU A 44 -10.88 6.97 -4.33
N ASP A 45 -10.28 7.45 -3.23
CA ASP A 45 -9.14 6.83 -2.55
C ASP A 45 -9.57 5.96 -1.35
N THR A 46 -10.86 5.57 -1.27
CA THR A 46 -11.44 4.83 -0.14
C THR A 46 -10.63 3.59 0.22
N ASP A 47 -10.29 2.75 -0.76
CA ASP A 47 -9.47 1.55 -0.55
C ASP A 47 -8.12 1.86 0.08
N THR A 48 -7.46 2.90 -0.43
CA THR A 48 -6.13 3.33 0.02
C THR A 48 -6.20 3.84 1.46
N ARG A 49 -7.25 4.58 1.83
CA ARG A 49 -7.49 5.04 3.21
C ARG A 49 -7.70 3.88 4.16
N ILE A 50 -8.53 2.91 3.78
CA ILE A 50 -8.82 1.73 4.60
C ILE A 50 -7.55 0.91 4.79
N ALA A 51 -6.83 0.58 3.71
CA ALA A 51 -5.58 -0.17 3.78
C ALA A 51 -4.53 0.51 4.67
N THR A 52 -4.40 1.83 4.55
CA THR A 52 -3.46 2.63 5.37
C THR A 52 -3.84 2.62 6.84
N ALA A 53 -5.13 2.83 7.15
CA ALA A 53 -5.62 2.81 8.53
C ALA A 53 -5.43 1.43 9.18
N VAL A 54 -5.74 0.34 8.46
CA VAL A 54 -5.53 -1.03 8.93
C VAL A 54 -4.04 -1.30 9.17
N ALA A 55 -3.16 -0.90 8.24
CA ALA A 55 -1.72 -1.06 8.40
C ALA A 55 -1.18 -0.30 9.63
N ALA A 56 -1.63 0.94 9.84
CA ALA A 56 -1.24 1.73 11.01
C ALA A 56 -1.66 1.08 12.33
N GLN A 57 -2.89 0.56 12.41
CA GLN A 57 -3.38 -0.14 13.60
C GLN A 57 -2.66 -1.49 13.81
N ALA A 58 -2.43 -2.25 12.74
CA ALA A 58 -1.67 -3.50 12.83
C ALA A 58 -0.24 -3.25 13.34
N ARG A 59 0.43 -2.19 12.85
CA ARG A 59 1.76 -1.78 13.35
C ARG A 59 1.75 -1.48 14.85
N ALA A 60 0.71 -0.78 15.32
CA ALA A 60 0.58 -0.43 16.74
C ALA A 60 0.53 -1.68 17.63
N LEU A 61 -0.05 -2.78 17.14
CA LEU A 61 -0.12 -4.07 17.84
C LEU A 61 1.16 -4.91 17.70
N LEU A 62 1.84 -4.83 16.55
CA LEU A 62 3.02 -5.64 16.23
C LEU A 62 4.34 -5.07 16.78
N GLY A 63 4.39 -3.77 17.08
CA GLY A 63 5.55 -3.13 17.73
C GLY A 63 6.55 -2.47 16.77
N GLN A 64 7.69 -2.04 17.32
CA GLN A 64 8.65 -1.15 16.65
C GLN A 64 9.47 -1.80 15.53
N GLU A 65 9.50 -3.14 15.49
CA GLU A 65 10.15 -3.89 14.40
C GLU A 65 9.38 -3.81 13.06
N TRP A 66 8.17 -3.23 13.09
CA TRP A 66 7.33 -3.00 11.91
C TRP A 66 7.23 -1.52 11.55
N LEU A 67 7.37 -1.26 10.25
CA LEU A 67 7.13 0.03 9.63
C LEU A 67 5.98 -0.05 8.62
N VAL A 68 5.24 1.04 8.48
CA VAL A 68 4.25 1.22 7.41
C VAL A 68 4.94 1.90 6.23
N ALA A 69 4.93 1.24 5.08
CA ALA A 69 5.46 1.80 3.83
C ALA A 69 4.50 2.83 3.21
N PRO A 70 4.98 3.73 2.32
CA PRO A 70 4.10 4.54 1.50
C PRO A 70 3.09 3.67 0.74
N ALA A 71 1.84 4.12 0.67
CA ALA A 71 0.78 3.36 0.04
C ALA A 71 0.97 3.26 -1.48
N ILE A 72 0.65 2.09 -2.03
CA ILE A 72 0.42 1.90 -3.46
C ILE A 72 -1.06 2.22 -3.71
N ALA A 73 -1.32 3.43 -4.22
CA ALA A 73 -2.67 4.00 -4.30
C ALA A 73 -3.43 3.68 -5.61
N TYR A 74 -2.80 2.98 -6.55
CA TYR A 74 -3.38 2.59 -7.83
C TYR A 74 -3.34 1.07 -7.97
N GLY A 75 -4.49 0.48 -8.23
CA GLY A 75 -4.69 -0.96 -8.30
C GLY A 75 -5.19 -1.46 -9.65
N ALA A 76 -5.69 -2.68 -9.65
CA ALA A 76 -6.40 -3.29 -10.77
C ALA A 76 -7.92 -3.12 -10.57
N SER A 77 -8.47 -2.05 -11.16
CA SER A 77 -9.88 -1.63 -11.03
C SER A 77 -10.56 -1.48 -12.40
N GLY A 78 -10.24 -2.38 -13.33
CA GLY A 78 -10.71 -2.29 -14.72
C GLY A 78 -12.24 -2.39 -14.84
N GLU A 79 -12.88 -3.10 -13.92
CA GLU A 79 -14.33 -3.21 -13.76
C GLU A 79 -15.02 -1.87 -13.49
N HIS A 80 -14.27 -0.87 -12.99
CA HIS A 80 -14.76 0.47 -12.67
C HIS A 80 -14.31 1.54 -13.67
N GLN A 81 -13.67 1.16 -14.79
CA GLN A 81 -13.04 2.09 -15.74
C GLN A 81 -14.04 3.05 -16.43
N SER A 82 -15.33 2.67 -16.53
CA SER A 82 -16.36 3.50 -17.13
C SER A 82 -16.78 4.69 -16.27
N PHE A 83 -16.34 4.75 -15.00
CA PHE A 83 -16.65 5.86 -14.10
C PHE A 83 -15.50 6.86 -14.07
N ALA A 84 -15.81 8.14 -14.32
CA ALA A 84 -14.83 9.20 -14.29
C ALA A 84 -14.14 9.29 -12.92
N GLY A 85 -12.80 9.38 -12.93
CA GLY A 85 -11.98 9.38 -11.72
C GLY A 85 -11.34 8.04 -11.39
N THR A 86 -11.85 6.92 -11.91
CA THR A 86 -11.17 5.62 -11.78
C THR A 86 -9.88 5.61 -12.58
N VAL A 87 -8.78 5.22 -11.94
CA VAL A 87 -7.47 5.03 -12.56
C VAL A 87 -6.97 3.62 -12.22
N SER A 88 -7.15 2.71 -13.17
CA SER A 88 -6.69 1.33 -13.08
C SER A 88 -5.40 1.14 -13.87
N ILE A 89 -4.39 0.52 -13.26
CA ILE A 89 -3.14 0.14 -13.96
C ILE A 89 -3.23 -1.27 -14.58
N GLY A 90 -4.28 -2.02 -14.27
CA GLY A 90 -4.49 -3.38 -14.75
C GLY A 90 -3.70 -4.44 -13.96
N THR A 91 -4.17 -5.68 -14.03
CA THR A 91 -3.64 -6.82 -13.25
C THR A 91 -2.18 -7.13 -13.61
N GLU A 92 -1.83 -7.08 -14.89
CA GLU A 92 -0.46 -7.41 -15.34
C GLU A 92 0.57 -6.39 -14.83
N ALA A 93 0.29 -5.09 -15.02
CA ALA A 93 1.18 -4.04 -14.54
C ALA A 93 1.30 -4.05 -13.02
N LEU A 94 0.18 -4.25 -12.30
CA LEU A 94 0.19 -4.39 -10.85
C LEU A 94 1.03 -5.61 -10.41
N THR A 95 0.90 -6.75 -11.09
CA THR A 95 1.70 -7.94 -10.78
C THR A 95 3.20 -7.64 -10.89
N THR A 96 3.62 -7.01 -11.99
CA THR A 96 5.02 -6.63 -12.21
C THR A 96 5.49 -5.64 -11.14
N LEU A 97 4.68 -4.62 -10.82
CA LEU A 97 4.97 -3.67 -9.75
C LEU A 97 5.20 -4.38 -8.41
N LEU A 98 4.30 -5.28 -8.01
CA LEU A 98 4.38 -5.98 -6.72
C LEU A 98 5.61 -6.90 -6.64
N VAL A 99 5.96 -7.57 -7.75
CA VAL A 99 7.17 -8.41 -7.83
C VAL A 99 8.43 -7.55 -7.66
N GLU A 100 8.55 -6.47 -8.42
CA GLU A 100 9.74 -5.61 -8.37
C GLU A 100 9.85 -4.85 -7.05
N TYR A 101 8.71 -4.42 -6.50
CA TYR A 101 8.63 -3.86 -5.15
C TYR A 101 9.20 -4.85 -4.12
N ALA A 102 8.70 -6.08 -4.12
CA ALA A 102 9.08 -7.08 -3.14
C ALA A 102 10.55 -7.49 -3.29
N ARG A 103 11.03 -7.69 -4.52
CA ARG A 103 12.45 -7.98 -4.81
C ARG A 103 13.35 -6.90 -4.23
N SER A 104 13.08 -5.63 -4.54
CA SER A 104 13.87 -4.50 -4.04
C SER A 104 13.82 -4.37 -2.51
N ALA A 105 12.62 -4.43 -1.93
CA ALA A 105 12.45 -4.28 -0.48
C ALA A 105 13.05 -5.46 0.31
N SER A 106 13.02 -6.68 -0.23
CA SER A 106 13.56 -7.88 0.41
C SER A 106 15.08 -7.87 0.58
N CYS A 107 15.80 -7.01 -0.15
CA CYS A 107 17.24 -6.83 0.00
C CYS A 107 17.64 -6.27 1.38
N TRP A 108 16.71 -5.63 2.10
CA TRP A 108 17.01 -4.96 3.37
C TRP A 108 15.92 -5.11 4.44
N ALA A 109 14.66 -5.34 4.06
CA ALA A 109 13.58 -5.62 4.98
C ALA A 109 13.44 -7.14 5.25
N ARG A 110 13.16 -7.51 6.50
CA ARG A 110 13.09 -8.91 6.92
C ARG A 110 11.82 -9.62 6.47
N ARG A 111 10.68 -8.92 6.47
CA ARG A 111 9.36 -9.46 6.08
C ARG A 111 8.56 -8.39 5.38
N LEU A 112 7.75 -8.80 4.40
CA LEU A 112 6.87 -7.92 3.64
C LEU A 112 5.44 -8.44 3.74
N VAL A 113 4.50 -7.55 4.07
CA VAL A 113 3.07 -7.86 4.15
C VAL A 113 2.28 -6.80 3.40
N PHE A 114 1.67 -7.17 2.29
CA PHE A 114 0.72 -6.30 1.59
C PHE A 114 -0.62 -6.27 2.33
N VAL A 115 -1.06 -5.08 2.71
CA VAL A 115 -2.37 -4.84 3.34
C VAL A 115 -3.31 -4.37 2.23
N ASN A 116 -4.09 -5.30 1.68
CA ASN A 116 -4.92 -5.04 0.51
C ASN A 116 -6.28 -4.44 0.90
N GLY A 117 -6.64 -3.32 0.26
CA GLY A 117 -7.93 -2.63 0.43
C GLY A 117 -8.93 -2.91 -0.69
N HIS A 118 -8.50 -3.42 -1.85
CA HIS A 118 -9.34 -3.56 -3.05
C HIS A 118 -9.43 -5.00 -3.56
N GLY A 119 -10.63 -5.46 -3.90
CA GLY A 119 -10.87 -6.83 -4.40
C GLY A 119 -10.16 -7.15 -5.70
N GLY A 120 -10.12 -6.20 -6.66
CA GLY A 120 -9.51 -6.42 -7.98
C GLY A 120 -7.99 -6.67 -7.94
N ASN A 121 -7.32 -6.30 -6.85
CA ASN A 121 -5.89 -6.54 -6.66
C ASN A 121 -5.54 -8.02 -6.35
N VAL A 122 -6.52 -8.85 -5.97
CA VAL A 122 -6.27 -10.22 -5.47
C VAL A 122 -5.58 -11.10 -6.51
N ALA A 123 -5.97 -11.01 -7.78
CA ALA A 123 -5.34 -11.78 -8.86
C ALA A 123 -3.86 -11.42 -9.02
N ALA A 124 -3.54 -10.12 -9.00
CA ALA A 124 -2.16 -9.65 -9.11
C ALA A 124 -1.31 -10.06 -7.90
N LEU A 125 -1.87 -9.96 -6.68
CA LEU A 125 -1.21 -10.41 -5.45
C LEU A 125 -0.87 -11.91 -5.50
N GLY A 126 -1.84 -12.74 -5.92
CA GLY A 126 -1.63 -14.19 -6.06
C GLY A 126 -0.53 -14.52 -7.07
N ALA A 127 -0.56 -13.88 -8.24
CA ALA A 127 0.46 -14.06 -9.27
C ALA A 127 1.85 -13.61 -8.80
N ALA A 128 1.94 -12.44 -8.14
CA ALA A 128 3.20 -11.92 -7.61
C ALA A 128 3.77 -12.83 -6.52
N ALA A 129 2.94 -13.28 -5.57
CA ALA A 129 3.36 -14.21 -4.52
C ALA A 129 3.86 -15.54 -5.09
N GLY A 130 3.21 -16.06 -6.15
CA GLY A 130 3.68 -17.25 -6.86
C GLY A 130 5.07 -17.06 -7.46
N ARG A 131 5.31 -15.94 -8.16
CA ARG A 131 6.62 -15.63 -8.77
C ARG A 131 7.74 -15.40 -7.76
N LEU A 132 7.42 -14.89 -6.57
CA LEU A 132 8.40 -14.62 -5.51
C LEU A 132 8.79 -15.86 -4.69
N ARG A 133 8.02 -16.95 -4.81
CA ARG A 133 8.28 -18.23 -4.10
C ARG A 133 8.97 -19.29 -4.96
N ALA A 134 9.02 -19.07 -6.28
CA ALA A 134 9.71 -19.92 -7.24
C ALA A 134 11.22 -19.63 -7.23
#